data_AF-A0A1A7Y6Y8-F1
#
_entry.id   AF-A0A1A7Y6Y8-F1
#
_cell.length_a   1.000
_cell.length_b   1.000
_cell.length_c   1.000
_cell.angle_alpha   90.00
_cell.angle_beta   90.00
_cell.angle_gamma   90.00
#
_symmetry.space_group_name_H-M   'P 1'
#
loop_
_entity.id
_entity.type
_entity.pdbx_description
1 polymer ?
#
loop_
_entity_poly.entity_id
_entity_poly.type
_entity_poly.pdbx_seq_one_letter_code
_entity_poly.pdbx_strand_id
1 'polypeptide(L)'
;RFSYTKFTREKLETIVDFPLRDLDFSSFLLRRHLSTEEPPSRYDLIAVSNHYGGLRDGHYTSYAQNKDNGQWYYFDDSSVSSASEDQIVTKAAYVLFYQRRDEESHAKPQPSASLGGAPESADDHMDTN
;
A
#
# COMPACT_ATOMS: atom_id res chain seq x y z
N ARG A 1 -12.74 14.03 8.16
CA ARG A 1 -13.82 13.15 8.70
C ARG A 1 -14.54 13.73 9.92
N PHE A 2 -13.87 14.47 10.79
CA PHE A 2 -14.51 15.03 11.99
C PHE A 2 -15.16 16.39 11.71
N SER A 3 -16.37 16.59 12.23
CA SER A 3 -17.12 17.84 12.15
C SER A 3 -17.41 18.36 13.55
N TYR A 4 -17.10 19.63 13.76
CA TYR A 4 -17.34 20.35 15.01
C TYR A 4 -18.31 21.49 14.74
N THR A 5 -19.50 21.42 15.32
CA THR A 5 -20.45 22.53 15.35
C THR A 5 -20.58 23.05 16.78
N LYS A 6 -21.32 24.16 16.97
CA LYS A 6 -21.61 24.68 18.32
C LYS A 6 -22.35 23.67 19.19
N PHE A 7 -23.07 22.71 18.59
CA PHE A 7 -23.97 21.79 19.29
C PHE A 7 -23.58 20.32 19.16
N THR A 8 -22.80 19.96 18.13
CA THR A 8 -22.48 18.56 17.82
C THR A 8 -21.01 18.35 17.52
N ARG A 9 -20.56 17.13 17.80
CA ARG A 9 -19.22 16.62 17.52
C ARG A 9 -19.41 15.27 16.87
N GLU A 10 -19.19 15.19 15.57
CA GLU A 10 -19.56 14.01 14.76
C GLU A 10 -18.40 13.53 13.90
N LYS A 11 -18.33 12.22 13.70
CA LYS A 11 -17.40 11.58 12.77
C LYS A 11 -18.20 11.06 11.60
N LEU A 12 -17.81 11.48 10.39
CA LEU A 12 -18.35 10.90 9.17
C LEU A 12 -17.76 9.50 8.97
N GLU A 13 -18.62 8.48 9.08
CA GLU A 13 -18.26 7.06 8.86
C GLU A 13 -18.43 6.61 7.40
N THR A 14 -18.69 7.53 6.47
CA THR A 14 -18.86 7.22 5.04
C THR A 14 -17.65 6.48 4.50
N ILE A 15 -17.87 5.36 3.81
CA ILE A 15 -16.79 4.68 3.08
C ILE A 15 -16.41 5.57 1.90
N VAL A 16 -15.12 5.87 1.79
CA VAL A 16 -14.55 6.51 0.61
C VAL A 16 -13.84 5.40 -0.14
N ASP A 17 -14.27 5.16 -1.37
CA ASP A 17 -13.56 4.25 -2.26
C ASP A 17 -12.33 4.97 -2.81
N PHE A 18 -11.15 4.36 -2.70
CA PHE A 18 -9.89 4.92 -3.16
C PHE A 18 -9.02 3.83 -3.77
N PRO A 19 -8.38 4.11 -4.94
CA PRO A 19 -7.58 3.11 -5.62
C PRO A 19 -6.22 2.94 -4.92
N LEU A 20 -5.78 1.70 -4.72
CA LEU A 20 -4.44 1.42 -4.18
C LEU A 20 -3.33 1.78 -5.18
N ARG A 21 -3.65 1.78 -6.47
CA ARG A 21 -2.70 2.00 -7.55
C ARG A 21 -3.28 2.88 -8.64
N ASP A 22 -2.40 3.54 -9.38
CA ASP A 22 -2.76 4.27 -10.60
C ASP A 22 -3.76 5.41 -10.39
N LEU A 23 -3.69 6.07 -9.23
CA LEU A 23 -4.48 7.27 -8.98
C LEU A 23 -3.96 8.41 -9.86
N ASP A 24 -4.75 8.83 -10.84
CA ASP A 24 -4.38 9.90 -11.76
C ASP A 24 -4.93 11.26 -11.30
N PHE A 25 -4.02 12.14 -10.84
CA PHE A 25 -4.37 13.51 -10.48
C PHE A 25 -4.31 14.49 -11.66
N SER A 26 -3.93 14.04 -12.86
CA SER A 26 -3.66 14.91 -14.02
C SER A 26 -4.79 15.87 -14.37
N SER A 27 -6.05 15.47 -14.19
CA SER A 27 -7.23 16.30 -14.47
C SER A 27 -7.53 17.36 -13.41
N PHE A 28 -6.92 17.25 -12.22
CA PHE A 28 -7.16 18.15 -11.08
C PHE A 28 -6.03 19.17 -10.90
N LEU A 29 -4.93 19.04 -11.65
CA LEU A 29 -3.81 19.97 -11.61
C LEU A 29 -4.04 21.14 -12.56
N LEU A 30 -3.83 22.36 -12.08
CA LEU A 30 -3.71 23.52 -12.96
C LEU A 30 -2.40 23.40 -13.75
N ARG A 31 -2.52 23.03 -15.03
CA ARG A 31 -1.37 23.03 -15.94
C ARG A 31 -1.05 24.47 -16.33
N ARG A 32 0.13 24.95 -15.96
CA ARG A 32 0.61 26.31 -16.27
C ARG A 32 0.97 26.46 -17.75
N HIS A 33 1.22 25.35 -18.45
CA HIS A 33 1.58 25.33 -19.86
C HIS A 33 0.88 24.15 -20.56
N LEU A 34 0.24 24.41 -21.71
CA LEU A 34 -0.43 23.40 -22.53
C LEU A 34 0.57 22.58 -23.37
N SER A 35 1.81 22.42 -22.91
CA SER A 35 2.75 21.54 -23.60
C SER A 35 2.38 20.09 -23.32
N THR A 36 2.26 19.33 -24.39
CA THR A 36 1.91 17.91 -24.45
C THR A 36 2.91 16.97 -23.75
N GLU A 37 3.93 17.52 -23.08
CA GLU A 37 5.09 16.78 -22.56
C GLU A 37 5.13 16.63 -21.03
N GLU A 38 4.15 17.17 -20.29
CA GLU A 38 4.12 16.91 -18.85
C GLU A 38 3.67 15.46 -18.56
N PRO A 39 4.51 14.65 -17.89
CA PRO A 39 4.18 13.26 -17.59
C PRO A 39 2.93 13.17 -16.72
N PRO A 40 2.14 12.09 -16.86
CA PRO A 40 0.91 11.92 -16.09
C PRO A 40 1.24 11.88 -14.60
N SER A 41 0.44 12.59 -13.80
CA SER A 41 0.61 12.64 -12.34
C SER A 41 -0.07 11.44 -11.70
N ARG A 42 0.56 10.27 -11.85
CA ARG A 42 0.09 8.97 -11.33
C ARG A 42 0.69 8.67 -9.97
N TYR A 43 -0.11 8.10 -9.09
CA TYR A 43 0.30 7.79 -7.72
C TYR A 43 -0.16 6.40 -7.27
N ASP A 44 0.66 5.79 -6.41
CA ASP A 44 0.33 4.56 -5.70
C ASP A 44 0.23 4.80 -4.20
N LEU A 45 -0.72 4.12 -3.56
CA LEU A 45 -0.93 4.21 -2.12
C LEU A 45 0.19 3.45 -1.41
N ILE A 46 0.84 4.11 -0.44
CA ILE A 46 1.94 3.52 0.34
C ILE A 46 1.59 3.33 1.81
N ALA A 47 0.61 4.10 2.33
CA ALA A 47 0.11 3.93 3.69
C ALA A 47 -1.29 4.51 3.88
N VAL A 48 -1.98 4.01 4.89
CA VAL A 48 -3.27 4.51 5.37
C VAL A 48 -3.20 4.65 6.88
N SER A 49 -3.50 5.85 7.40
CA SER A 49 -3.81 6.02 8.82
C SER A 49 -5.31 5.77 9.01
N ASN A 50 -5.62 4.81 9.89
CA ASN A 50 -6.96 4.42 10.25
C ASN A 50 -7.37 5.07 11.57
N HIS A 51 -8.65 5.39 11.72
CA HIS A 51 -9.22 5.83 12.99
C HIS A 51 -10.47 5.04 13.35
N TYR A 52 -10.45 4.38 14.50
CA TYR A 52 -11.59 3.68 15.10
C TYR A 52 -12.15 4.48 16.26
N GLY A 53 -13.43 4.26 16.60
CA GLY A 53 -14.09 5.00 17.67
C GLY A 53 -14.51 6.43 17.29
N GLY A 54 -14.90 7.18 18.33
CA GLY A 54 -15.51 8.51 18.24
C GLY A 54 -14.49 9.65 18.42
N LEU A 55 -14.98 10.89 18.55
CA LEU A 55 -14.11 12.07 18.63
C LEU A 55 -13.39 12.21 19.98
N ARG A 56 -13.97 11.66 21.05
CA ARG A 56 -13.46 11.81 22.42
C ARG A 56 -12.55 10.65 22.82
N ASP A 57 -12.83 9.47 22.28
CA ASP A 57 -12.11 8.24 22.56
C ASP A 57 -12.04 7.48 21.24
N GLY A 58 -10.83 7.35 20.73
CA GLY A 58 -10.56 6.83 19.41
C GLY A 58 -9.15 6.28 19.34
N HIS A 59 -8.99 5.27 18.47
CA HIS A 59 -7.75 4.53 18.34
C HIS A 59 -7.21 4.66 16.92
N TYR A 60 -5.93 4.97 16.80
CA TYR A 60 -5.26 5.10 15.52
C TYR A 60 -4.38 3.88 15.27
N THR A 61 -4.49 3.35 14.06
CA THR A 61 -3.61 2.28 13.56
C THR A 61 -3.23 2.61 12.13
N SER A 62 -2.35 1.84 11.51
CA SER A 62 -2.00 2.08 10.11
C SER A 62 -1.84 0.81 9.30
N TYR A 63 -2.16 0.92 8.01
CA TYR A 63 -1.61 0.01 7.00
C TYR A 63 -0.43 0.71 6.34
N ALA A 64 0.66 0.00 6.09
CA ALA A 64 1.75 0.52 5.25
C ALA A 64 2.35 -0.59 4.41
N GLN A 65 2.74 -0.25 3.19
CA GLN A 65 3.48 -1.12 2.31
C GLN A 65 4.97 -1.00 2.65
N ASN A 66 5.61 -2.14 2.90
CA ASN A 66 7.05 -2.17 3.06
C ASN A 66 7.71 -2.00 1.69
N LYS A 67 8.54 -0.96 1.56
CA LYS A 67 9.23 -0.60 0.31
C LYS A 67 10.19 -1.68 -0.22
N ASP A 68 10.74 -2.52 0.66
CA ASP A 68 11.80 -3.47 0.33
C ASP A 68 11.22 -4.79 -0.23
N ASN A 69 10.02 -5.18 0.21
CA ASN A 69 9.37 -6.44 -0.20
C ASN A 69 7.98 -6.27 -0.86
N GLY A 70 7.46 -5.04 -0.92
CA GLY A 70 6.16 -4.72 -1.51
C GLY A 70 4.94 -5.27 -0.75
N GLN A 71 5.13 -5.85 0.44
CA GLN A 71 4.04 -6.45 1.22
C GLN A 71 3.39 -5.42 2.15
N TRP A 72 2.10 -5.60 2.39
CA TRP A 72 1.35 -4.77 3.32
C TRP A 72 1.41 -5.30 4.73
N TYR A 73 1.49 -4.37 5.68
CA TYR A 73 1.49 -4.67 7.11
C TYR A 73 0.48 -3.78 7.82
N TYR A 74 -0.15 -4.33 8.84
CA TYR A 74 -0.99 -3.63 9.79
C TYR A 74 -0.21 -3.36 11.08
N PHE A 75 -0.17 -2.09 11.48
CA PHE A 75 0.51 -1.60 12.66
C PHE A 75 -0.52 -1.11 13.67
N ASP A 76 -0.54 -1.74 14.83
CA ASP A 76 -1.40 -1.42 15.96
C ASP A 76 -0.52 -1.22 17.20
N ASP A 77 -0.12 0.03 17.44
CA ASP A 77 0.87 0.46 18.43
C ASP A 77 2.17 -0.37 18.38
N SER A 78 2.32 -1.32 19.30
CA SER A 78 3.49 -2.19 19.40
C SER A 78 3.37 -3.50 18.60
N SER A 79 2.21 -3.77 18.03
CA SER A 79 1.90 -4.97 17.27
C SER A 79 2.00 -4.73 15.77
N VAL A 80 2.61 -5.68 15.07
CA VAL A 80 2.72 -5.68 13.60
C VAL A 80 2.26 -7.03 13.08
N SER A 81 1.40 -7.00 12.06
CA SER A 81 0.91 -8.22 11.38
C SER A 81 0.88 -8.02 9.86
N SER A 82 0.93 -9.12 9.11
CA SER A 82 0.75 -9.08 7.66
C SER A 82 -0.69 -8.70 7.31
N ALA A 83 -0.87 -7.92 6.25
CA ALA A 83 -2.18 -7.54 5.74
C ALA A 83 -2.30 -7.80 4.24
N SER A 84 -3.52 -8.06 3.77
CA SER A 84 -3.86 -8.14 2.36
C SER A 84 -4.55 -6.86 1.88
N GLU A 85 -4.51 -6.62 0.57
CA GLU A 85 -5.00 -5.37 -0.03
C GLU A 85 -6.50 -5.14 0.16
N ASP A 86 -7.28 -6.22 0.21
CA ASP A 86 -8.72 -6.19 0.46
C ASP A 86 -9.08 -5.65 1.86
N GLN A 87 -8.13 -5.58 2.78
CA GLN A 87 -8.34 -5.08 4.14
C GLN A 87 -8.10 -3.56 4.28
N ILE A 88 -7.58 -2.92 3.24
CA ILE A 88 -7.09 -1.53 3.31
C ILE A 88 -8.22 -0.52 3.11
N VAL A 89 -9.12 -0.77 2.15
CA VAL A 89 -10.23 0.13 1.83
C VAL A 89 -11.37 -0.06 2.82
N THR A 90 -11.42 0.78 3.86
CA THR A 90 -12.44 0.67 4.91
C THR A 90 -12.97 2.04 5.33
N LYS A 91 -14.09 2.05 6.08
CA LYS A 91 -14.60 3.27 6.72
C LYS A 91 -13.63 3.89 7.75
N ALA A 92 -12.64 3.11 8.22
CA ALA A 92 -11.65 3.59 9.17
C ALA A 92 -10.57 4.47 8.51
N ALA A 93 -10.36 4.33 7.19
CA ALA A 93 -9.35 5.09 6.46
C ALA A 93 -9.54 6.60 6.62
N TYR A 94 -8.57 7.28 7.22
CA TYR A 94 -8.65 8.69 7.59
C TYR A 94 -7.66 9.56 6.82
N VAL A 95 -6.38 9.17 6.78
CA VAL A 95 -5.34 9.85 5.98
C VAL A 95 -4.71 8.84 5.03
N LEU A 96 -4.67 9.18 3.75
CA LEU A 96 -4.08 8.37 2.69
C LEU A 96 -2.73 8.97 2.30
N PHE A 97 -1.70 8.13 2.23
CA PHE A 97 -0.36 8.52 1.77
C PHE A 97 -0.12 7.92 0.40
N TYR A 98 0.03 8.79 -0.59
CA TYR A 98 0.29 8.43 -1.98
C TYR A 98 1.71 8.86 -2.38
N GLN A 99 2.42 7.97 -3.07
CA GLN A 99 3.72 8.25 -3.68
C GLN A 99 3.54 8.40 -5.19
N ARG A 100 4.11 9.46 -5.77
CA ARG A 100 4.08 9.68 -7.22
C ARG A 100 4.96 8.64 -7.90
N ARG A 101 4.47 8.08 -9.01
CA ARG A 101 5.30 7.30 -9.94
C ARG A 101 6.14 8.29 -10.73
N ASP A 102 7.36 8.52 -10.28
CA ASP A 102 8.35 9.18 -11.11
C ASP A 102 8.91 8.15 -12.10
N GLU A 103 8.94 8.50 -13.39
CA GLU A 103 9.39 7.66 -14.52
C GLU A 103 10.84 7.12 -14.37
N GLU A 104 11.55 7.49 -13.30
CA GLU A 104 12.95 7.12 -13.07
C GLU A 104 13.14 6.00 -12.02
N SER A 105 12.07 5.53 -11.36
CA SER A 105 12.18 4.41 -10.41
C SER A 105 11.86 3.05 -11.05
N HIS A 106 12.81 2.52 -11.81
CA HIS A 106 12.84 1.11 -12.17
C HIS A 106 12.93 0.23 -10.91
N ALA A 107 11.77 -0.18 -10.37
CA ALA A 107 11.72 -1.35 -9.51
C ALA A 107 12.01 -2.58 -10.40
N LYS A 108 13.20 -3.15 -10.25
CA LYS A 108 13.64 -4.36 -10.95
C LYS A 108 12.58 -5.48 -10.76
N PRO A 109 12.23 -6.23 -11.81
CA PRO A 109 11.36 -7.40 -11.66
C PRO A 109 12.06 -8.41 -10.75
N GLN A 110 11.41 -8.80 -9.66
CA GLN A 110 11.88 -9.90 -8.83
C GLN A 110 11.74 -11.21 -9.62
N PRO A 111 12.79 -12.05 -9.71
CA PRO A 111 12.67 -13.35 -10.33
C PRO A 111 11.82 -14.26 -9.45
N SER A 112 10.74 -14.80 -10.02
CA SER A 112 9.93 -15.83 -9.36
C SER A 112 10.81 -17.06 -9.08
N ALA A 113 10.97 -17.42 -7.81
CA ALA A 113 11.60 -18.68 -7.44
C ALA A 113 10.69 -19.83 -7.87
N SER A 114 10.98 -20.44 -9.02
CA SER A 114 10.52 -21.78 -9.36
C SER A 114 11.47 -22.78 -8.72
N LEU A 115 11.15 -23.32 -7.54
CA LEU A 115 11.81 -24.52 -7.05
C LEU A 115 11.19 -25.72 -7.78
N GLY A 116 11.86 -26.18 -8.82
CA GLY A 116 11.60 -27.46 -9.46
C GLY A 116 12.92 -28.17 -9.75
N GLY A 117 13.00 -29.44 -9.34
CA GLY A 117 13.97 -30.40 -9.84
C GLY A 117 15.15 -30.70 -8.91
N ALA A 118 15.03 -31.77 -8.13
CA ALA A 118 16.18 -32.48 -7.56
C ALA A 118 16.96 -33.19 -8.69
N PRO A 119 18.29 -33.30 -8.61
CA PRO A 119 19.02 -34.32 -9.34
C PRO A 119 19.44 -35.48 -8.43
N GLU A 120 19.24 -36.67 -8.98
CA GLU A 120 19.64 -37.99 -8.49
C GLU A 120 21.17 -38.07 -8.26
N SER A 121 21.59 -38.66 -7.15
CA SER A 121 22.98 -39.08 -6.93
C SER A 121 23.10 -40.58 -7.18
N ALA A 122 24.00 -40.91 -8.11
CA ALA A 122 24.26 -42.20 -8.72
C ALA A 122 24.71 -43.30 -7.75
N ASP A 123 24.36 -44.53 -8.13
CA ASP A 123 24.72 -45.81 -7.53
C ASP A 123 26.24 -46.03 -7.37
N ASP A 124 26.61 -46.48 -6.16
CA ASP A 124 27.89 -47.07 -5.79
C ASP A 124 27.96 -48.53 -6.28
N HIS A 125 28.91 -48.87 -7.16
CA HIS A 125 29.31 -50.27 -7.37
C HIS A 125 30.75 -50.45 -7.89
N MET A 126 31.61 -50.95 -6.99
CA MET A 126 32.71 -51.94 -7.15
C MET A 126 33.83 -51.70 -8.19
N ASP A 127 35.12 -52.06 -8.00
CA ASP A 127 35.79 -52.97 -7.08
C ASP A 127 37.33 -52.71 -7.10
N THR A 128 37.98 -53.07 -5.98
CA THR A 128 39.36 -53.58 -5.77
C THR A 128 40.60 -53.00 -6.47
N ASN A 129 41.63 -52.69 -5.66
CA ASN A 129 42.87 -53.48 -5.58
C ASN A 129 43.53 -53.35 -4.20
#